data_AF-A0A8J7J1H5-F1
#
_entry.id   AF-A0A8J7J1H5-F1
#
_cell.length_a   1.000
_cell.length_b   1.000
_cell.length_c   1.000
_cell.angle_alpha   90.00
_cell.angle_beta   90.00
_cell.angle_gamma   90.00
#
_symmetry.space_group_name_H-M   'P 1'
#
loop_
_entity.id
_entity.type
_entity.pdbx_description
1 polymer ?
#
loop_
_entity_poly.entity_id
_entity_poly.type
_entity_poly.pdbx_seq_one_letter_code
_entity_poly.pdbx_strand_id
1 'polypeptide(L)'
;MNETVAGAKAEEVGLARSVLVGGRMTEKVGGDRTLSVGKDFTTEVGGTSTLRARSILFEADDEIVLRSGPATIALKSSGDILISGRTVQCRGAGDVVLKGGRISEN
;
A
#
# COMPACT_ATOMS: atom_id res chain seq x y z
N MET A 1 -21.82 -23.16 -10.75
CA MET A 1 -20.92 -24.33 -10.64
C MET A 1 -20.07 -24.13 -9.40
N ASN A 2 -19.87 -25.18 -8.61
CA ASN A 2 -19.00 -25.19 -7.43
C ASN A 2 -17.78 -26.08 -7.70
N GLU A 3 -16.64 -25.71 -7.13
CA GLU A 3 -15.43 -26.54 -7.09
C GLU A 3 -15.06 -26.69 -5.61
N THR A 4 -14.67 -27.88 -5.19
CA THR A 4 -14.20 -28.15 -3.83
C THR A 4 -13.01 -29.06 -3.91
N VAL A 5 -11.93 -28.66 -3.25
CA VAL A 5 -10.69 -29.44 -3.16
C VAL A 5 -10.43 -29.68 -1.68
N ALA A 6 -10.41 -30.96 -1.27
CA ALA A 6 -10.16 -31.33 0.13
C ALA A 6 -8.66 -31.35 0.49
N GLY A 7 -7.80 -31.45 -0.52
CA GLY A 7 -6.34 -31.46 -0.39
C GLY A 7 -5.68 -30.22 -1.00
N ALA A 8 -4.46 -30.39 -1.51
CA ALA A 8 -3.72 -29.32 -2.16
C ALA A 8 -4.24 -29.04 -3.59
N LYS A 9 -4.18 -27.77 -4.01
CA LYS A 9 -4.43 -27.32 -5.39
C LYS A 9 -3.19 -26.57 -5.89
N ALA A 10 -2.76 -26.90 -7.10
CA ALA A 10 -1.76 -26.15 -7.86
C ALA A 10 -2.38 -25.70 -9.19
N GLU A 11 -2.09 -24.48 -9.61
CA GLU A 11 -2.54 -23.90 -10.87
C GLU A 11 -1.34 -23.24 -11.54
N GLU A 12 -0.97 -23.71 -12.73
CA GLU A 12 0.09 -23.14 -13.55
C GLU A 12 -0.51 -22.56 -14.83
N VAL A 13 -0.13 -21.32 -15.16
CA VAL A 13 -0.62 -20.63 -16.35
C VAL A 13 0.57 -20.15 -17.15
N GLY A 14 0.80 -20.76 -18.31
CA GLY A 14 2.01 -20.50 -19.11
C GLY A 14 2.06 -19.17 -19.86
N LEU A 15 0.91 -18.51 -20.07
CA LEU A 15 0.83 -17.26 -20.83
C LEU A 15 0.12 -16.15 -20.06
N ALA A 16 -1.21 -16.27 -19.90
CA ALA A 16 -2.02 -15.22 -19.30
C ALA A 16 -3.22 -15.79 -18.53
N ARG A 17 -3.55 -15.14 -17.41
CA ARG A 17 -4.72 -15.43 -16.58
C ARG A 17 -5.59 -14.18 -16.50
N SER A 18 -6.87 -14.30 -16.84
CA SER A 18 -7.87 -13.24 -16.68
C SER A 18 -9.01 -13.75 -15.83
N VAL A 19 -9.41 -12.98 -14.82
CA VAL A 19 -10.50 -13.33 -13.90
C VAL A 19 -11.49 -12.18 -13.90
N LEU A 20 -12.66 -12.41 -14.49
CA LEU A 20 -13.78 -11.48 -14.48
C LEU A 20 -14.84 -11.99 -13.51
N VAL A 21 -15.19 -11.18 -12.52
CA VAL A 21 -16.28 -11.47 -11.59
C VAL A 21 -17.34 -10.40 -11.76
N GLY A 22 -18.49 -10.76 -12.36
CA GLY A 22 -19.60 -9.82 -12.58
C GLY A 22 -20.36 -9.45 -11.31
N GLY A 23 -20.14 -10.18 -10.21
CA GLY A 23 -20.74 -9.93 -8.90
C GLY A 23 -19.68 -9.66 -7.83
N ARG A 24 -19.83 -10.30 -6.67
CA ARG A 24 -18.92 -10.15 -5.54
C ARG A 24 -17.85 -11.24 -5.54
N MET A 25 -16.59 -10.85 -5.31
CA MET A 25 -15.50 -11.77 -4.97
C MET A 25 -15.24 -11.71 -3.46
N THR A 26 -15.03 -12.87 -2.83
CA THR A 26 -14.61 -12.96 -1.42
C THR A 26 -13.56 -14.05 -1.32
N GLU A 27 -12.43 -13.70 -0.73
CA GLU A 27 -11.29 -14.59 -0.53
C GLU A 27 -10.97 -14.62 0.96
N LYS A 28 -10.97 -15.83 1.55
CA LYS A 28 -10.59 -16.04 2.94
C LYS A 28 -9.46 -17.06 2.98
N VAL A 29 -8.30 -16.61 3.44
CA VAL A 29 -7.12 -17.46 3.64
C VAL A 29 -7.00 -17.75 5.13
N GLY A 30 -6.95 -19.03 5.50
CA GLY A 30 -6.83 -19.45 6.90
C GLY A 30 -5.39 -19.46 7.43
N GLY A 31 -4.41 -19.57 6.53
CA GLY A 31 -2.98 -19.46 6.83
C GLY A 31 -2.36 -18.24 6.12
N ASP A 32 -1.13 -18.41 5.65
CA ASP A 32 -0.37 -17.32 5.01
C ASP A 32 -0.76 -17.11 3.54
N ARG A 33 -0.70 -15.86 3.09
CA ARG A 33 -0.83 -15.47 1.68
C ARG A 33 0.43 -14.73 1.24
N THR A 34 1.16 -15.30 0.31
CA THR A 34 2.32 -14.67 -0.35
C THR A 34 1.97 -14.32 -1.79
N LEU A 35 2.28 -13.09 -2.20
CA LEU A 35 2.12 -12.61 -3.57
C LEU A 35 3.47 -12.04 -4.05
N SER A 36 3.99 -12.59 -5.14
CA SER A 36 5.22 -12.10 -5.78
C SER A 36 4.89 -11.74 -7.22
N VAL A 37 5.22 -10.52 -7.62
CA VAL A 37 4.97 -9.98 -8.96
C VAL A 37 6.32 -9.59 -9.55
N GLY A 38 6.66 -10.14 -10.72
CA GLY A 38 7.98 -9.92 -11.35
C GLY A 38 8.11 -8.60 -12.10
N LYS A 39 7.02 -7.85 -12.26
CA LYS A 39 6.94 -6.55 -12.92
C LYS A 39 5.96 -5.66 -12.13
N ASP A 40 5.07 -4.95 -12.80
CA ASP A 40 4.17 -3.98 -12.18
C ASP A 40 2.97 -4.63 -11.48
N PHE A 41 2.61 -4.06 -10.32
CA PHE A 41 1.37 -4.38 -9.60
C PHE A 41 0.48 -3.14 -9.51
N THR A 42 -0.65 -3.16 -10.21
CA THR A 42 -1.63 -2.06 -10.22
C THR A 42 -2.95 -2.53 -9.62
N THR A 43 -3.51 -1.74 -8.71
CA THR A 43 -4.84 -1.97 -8.13
C THR A 43 -5.65 -0.68 -8.22
N GLU A 44 -6.80 -0.75 -8.89
CA GLU A 44 -7.76 0.35 -8.98
C GLU A 44 -9.04 -0.01 -8.23
N VAL A 45 -9.51 0.89 -7.37
CA VAL A 45 -10.71 0.70 -6.55
C VAL A 45 -11.59 1.93 -6.73
N GLY A 46 -12.78 1.75 -7.32
CA GLY A 46 -13.72 2.86 -7.50
C GLY A 46 -14.41 3.32 -6.20
N GLY A 47 -14.37 2.49 -5.15
CA GLY A 47 -14.89 2.79 -3.82
C GLY A 47 -13.78 2.94 -2.77
N THR A 48 -14.03 2.43 -1.56
CA THR A 48 -13.07 2.49 -0.45
C THR A 48 -12.18 1.25 -0.39
N SER A 49 -10.87 1.46 -0.22
CA SER A 49 -9.91 0.41 0.14
C SER A 49 -9.54 0.51 1.62
N THR A 50 -9.45 -0.62 2.32
CA THR A 50 -9.05 -0.68 3.74
C THR A 50 -8.00 -1.76 3.93
N LEU A 51 -6.83 -1.37 4.43
CA LEU A 51 -5.76 -2.28 4.83
C LEU A 51 -5.62 -2.24 6.36
N ARG A 52 -5.84 -3.37 7.02
CA ARG A 52 -5.72 -3.51 8.47
C ARG A 52 -4.84 -4.71 8.79
N ALA A 53 -3.77 -4.46 9.53
CA ALA A 53 -2.86 -5.48 10.01
C ALA A 53 -2.29 -5.06 11.36
N ARG A 54 -1.62 -5.99 12.06
CA ARG A 54 -0.84 -5.67 13.26
C ARG A 54 0.37 -4.80 12.93
N SER A 55 1.00 -5.02 11.77
CA SER A 55 2.14 -4.25 11.25
C SER A 55 2.05 -4.20 9.72
N ILE A 56 2.50 -3.10 9.13
CA ILE A 56 2.59 -2.89 7.68
C ILE A 56 3.97 -2.30 7.40
N LEU A 57 4.70 -2.90 6.45
CA LEU A 57 5.96 -2.39 5.92
C LEU A 57 5.75 -1.97 4.47
N PHE A 58 6.08 -0.72 4.16
CA PHE A 58 6.23 -0.25 2.78
C PHE A 58 7.72 -0.05 2.53
N GLU A 59 8.27 -0.78 1.57
CA GLU A 59 9.67 -0.72 1.17
C GLU A 59 9.70 -0.53 -0.36
N ALA A 60 10.49 0.42 -0.81
CA ALA A 60 10.70 0.72 -2.23
C ALA A 60 12.12 1.23 -2.41
N ASP A 61 12.74 0.87 -3.54
CA ASP A 61 14.12 1.26 -3.83
C ASP A 61 14.23 2.74 -4.19
N ASP A 62 13.23 3.29 -4.91
CA ASP A 62 13.26 4.66 -5.43
C ASP A 62 12.41 5.64 -4.61
N GLU A 63 11.11 5.39 -4.46
CA GLU A 63 10.21 6.26 -3.73
C GLU A 63 8.94 5.59 -3.18
N ILE A 64 8.39 6.16 -2.11
CA ILE A 64 7.05 5.87 -1.60
C ILE A 64 6.26 7.19 -1.60
N VAL A 65 5.14 7.23 -2.32
CA VAL A 65 4.30 8.43 -2.45
C VAL A 65 2.86 8.16 -1.98
N LEU A 66 2.40 8.93 -1.00
CA LEU A 66 1.02 8.98 -0.55
C LEU A 66 0.39 10.30 -1.01
N ARG A 67 -0.60 10.23 -1.91
CA ARG A 67 -1.21 11.40 -2.53
C ARG A 67 -2.73 11.42 -2.33
N SER A 68 -3.26 12.60 -2.03
CA SER A 68 -4.71 12.84 -1.96
C SER A 68 -5.02 14.26 -2.48
N GLY A 69 -5.55 14.35 -3.70
CA GLY A 69 -5.68 15.62 -4.40
C GLY A 69 -4.32 16.35 -4.47
N PRO A 70 -4.23 17.62 -4.02
CA PRO A 70 -2.96 18.36 -4.01
C PRO A 70 -2.02 17.98 -2.85
N ALA A 71 -2.51 17.26 -1.83
CA ALA A 71 -1.70 16.87 -0.69
C ALA A 71 -0.81 15.67 -1.05
N THR A 72 0.45 15.71 -0.61
CA THR A 72 1.47 14.68 -0.88
C THR A 72 2.34 14.45 0.34
N ILE A 73 2.63 13.18 0.62
CA ILE A 73 3.75 12.74 1.44
C ILE A 73 4.63 11.87 0.55
N ALA A 74 5.91 12.16 0.44
CA ALA A 74 6.85 11.38 -0.36
C ALA A 74 8.12 11.07 0.44
N LEU A 75 8.57 9.82 0.36
CA LEU A 75 9.86 9.35 0.85
C LEU A 75 10.68 8.98 -0.37
N LYS A 76 11.90 9.49 -0.47
CA LYS A 76 12.79 9.25 -1.61
C LYS A 76 14.02 8.46 -1.21
N SER A 77 14.64 7.78 -2.17
CA SER A 77 15.92 7.08 -2.02
C SER A 77 17.08 7.99 -1.61
N SER A 78 16.98 9.30 -1.87
CA SER A 78 17.92 10.32 -1.36
C SER A 78 17.87 10.50 0.17
N GLY A 79 16.85 9.97 0.84
CA GLY A 79 16.54 10.23 2.25
C GLY A 79 15.64 11.46 2.47
N ASP A 80 15.29 12.18 1.41
CA ASP A 80 14.37 13.31 1.51
C ASP A 80 12.96 12.84 1.86
N ILE A 81 12.34 13.53 2.83
CA ILE A 81 10.93 13.35 3.18
C ILE A 81 10.21 14.66 2.87
N LEU A 82 9.30 14.62 1.90
CA LEU A 82 8.46 15.75 1.51
C LEU A 82 7.07 15.59 2.11
N ILE A 83 6.58 16.60 2.82
CA ILE A 83 5.21 16.69 3.31
C ILE A 83 4.65 18.02 2.80
N SER A 84 3.60 17.96 1.99
CA SER A 84 3.05 19.14 1.32
C SER A 84 1.52 19.10 1.25
N GLY A 85 0.90 20.26 1.45
CA GLY A 85 -0.53 20.45 1.38
C GLY A 85 -0.90 21.88 1.77
N ARG A 86 -2.18 22.24 1.67
CA ARG A 86 -2.67 23.59 2.03
C ARG A 86 -2.40 23.95 3.50
N THR A 87 -2.56 23.00 4.40
CA THR A 87 -2.35 23.17 5.84
C THR A 87 -1.77 21.88 6.40
N VAL A 88 -0.66 21.97 7.13
CA VAL A 88 -0.04 20.84 7.84
C VAL A 88 -0.09 21.16 9.33
N GLN A 89 -0.77 20.32 10.11
CA GLN A 89 -0.89 20.49 11.56
C GLN A 89 -0.17 19.37 12.28
N CYS A 90 0.77 19.73 13.15
CA CYS A 90 1.49 18.78 14.02
C CYS A 90 1.03 19.02 15.46
N ARG A 91 0.36 18.04 16.07
CA ARG A 91 -0.13 18.11 17.46
C ARG A 91 0.35 16.88 18.22
N GLY A 92 1.05 17.09 19.33
CA GLY A 92 1.45 16.04 20.28
C GLY A 92 0.78 16.25 21.62
N ALA A 93 0.39 15.16 22.31
CA ALA A 93 -0.06 15.23 23.70
C ALA A 93 1.12 15.38 24.69
N GLY A 94 2.29 14.83 24.32
CA GLY A 94 3.58 15.13 24.94
C GLY A 94 4.41 16.02 24.02
N ASP A 95 5.74 15.81 24.02
CA ASP A 95 6.65 16.66 23.26
C ASP A 95 6.57 16.43 21.75
N VAL A 96 6.60 17.53 21.00
CA VAL A 96 6.91 17.54 19.56
C VAL A 96 8.35 18.03 19.42
N VAL A 97 9.28 17.14 19.08
CA VAL A 97 10.71 17.47 18.97
C VAL A 97 11.10 17.58 17.51
N LEU A 98 11.58 18.76 17.10
CA LEU A 98 12.13 19.01 15.77
C LEU A 98 13.61 19.40 15.90
N LYS A 99 14.49 18.64 15.24
CA LYS A 99 15.94 18.86 15.26
C LYS A 99 16.48 18.79 13.84
N GLY A 100 17.33 19.73 13.48
CA GLY A 100 18.06 19.74 12.22
C GLY A 100 19.25 20.67 12.34
N GLY A 101 20.24 20.55 11.44
CA GLY A 101 21.37 21.48 11.41
C GLY A 101 20.93 22.94 11.23
N ARG A 102 19.78 23.16 10.59
CA ARG A 102 19.06 24.42 10.50
C ARG A 102 17.55 24.15 10.44
N ILE A 103 16.77 24.94 11.16
CA ILE A 103 15.31 24.99 11.04
C ILE A 103 14.98 26.38 10.48
N SER A 104 14.23 26.43 9.39
CA SER A 104 13.83 27.67 8.73
C SER A 104 12.33 27.82 8.85
N GLU A 105 11.90 28.96 9.37
CA GLU A 105 10.50 29.34 9.56
C GLU A 105 10.30 30.76 9.03
N ASN A 106 9.10 31.07 8.53
CA ASN A 106 8.73 32.40 8.03
C ASN A 106 7.32 32.75 8.49
#